data_AF-A0A6N7WMI9-F1
#
_entry.id   AF-A0A6N7WMI9-F1
#
_cell.length_a   1.000
_cell.length_b   1.000
_cell.length_c   1.000
_cell.angle_alpha   90.00
_cell.angle_beta   90.00
_cell.angle_gamma   90.00
#
_symmetry.space_group_name_H-M   'P 1'
#
loop_
_entity.id
_entity.type
_entity.pdbx_description
1 polymer ?
#
loop_
_entity_poly.entity_id
_entity_poly.type
_entity_poly.pdbx_seq_one_letter_code
_entity_poly.pdbx_strand_id
1 'polypeptide(L)' 'MKIDSSLSFKIPEYLYDDIVRLQKGIEDNVNYLDCLYDEVQGSINLAYYDHCISWEQAEELRKKYL' A
#
# COMPACT_ATOMS: atom_id res chain seq x y z
N MET A 1 -5.39 12.42 -0.50
CA MET A 1 -5.83 11.25 0.30
C MET A 1 -6.99 10.59 -0.42
N LYS A 2 -6.87 9.30 -0.73
CA LYS A 2 -7.90 8.49 -1.42
C LYS A 2 -8.53 7.51 -0.41
N ILE A 3 -9.75 7.08 -0.71
CA ILE A 3 -10.41 5.96 -0.03
C ILE A 3 -10.34 4.79 -1.00
N ASP A 4 -9.63 3.73 -0.63
CA ASP A 4 -9.92 2.41 -1.20
C ASP A 4 -11.22 1.94 -0.55
N SER A 5 -12.23 1.59 -1.35
CA SER A 5 -13.53 1.12 -0.85
C SER A 5 -13.45 -0.10 0.07
N SER A 6 -12.32 -0.80 0.04
CA SER A 6 -12.03 -1.95 0.90
C SER A 6 -11.29 -1.60 2.20
N LEU A 7 -11.00 -0.32 2.46
CA LEU A 7 -10.38 0.18 3.70
C LEU A 7 -11.38 1.03 4.50
N SER A 8 -11.27 0.96 5.84
CA SER A 8 -12.08 1.77 6.75
C SER A 8 -11.53 3.19 6.98
N PHE A 9 -10.38 3.52 6.37
CA PHE A 9 -9.66 4.77 6.56
C PHE A 9 -9.07 5.30 5.25
N LYS A 10 -8.66 6.58 5.27
CA LYS A 10 -8.01 7.24 4.13
C LYS A 10 -6.51 6.99 4.15
N ILE A 11 -5.93 6.82 2.97
CA ILE A 11 -4.48 6.72 2.78
C ILE A 11 -3.97 7.84 1.86
N PRO A 12 -2.68 8.19 1.95
CA PRO A 12 -2.04 9.07 0.98
C PRO A 12 -2.16 8.53 -0.46
N GLU A 13 -2.13 9.43 -1.43
CA GLU A 13 -2.34 9.07 -2.83
C GLU A 13 -1.22 8.19 -3.38
N TYR A 14 0.03 8.44 -3.01
CA TYR A 14 1.17 7.61 -3.42
C TYR A 14 1.00 6.16 -2.96
N LEU A 15 0.61 5.93 -1.70
CA LEU A 15 0.41 4.60 -1.14
C LEU A 15 -0.75 3.88 -1.82
N TYR A 16 -1.84 4.60 -2.14
CA TYR A 16 -2.93 4.03 -2.94
C TYR A 16 -2.45 3.61 -4.33
N ASP A 17 -1.69 4.47 -5.02
CA ASP A 17 -1.20 4.19 -6.36
C ASP A 17 -0.23 2.99 -6.38
N ASP A 18 0.61 2.82 -5.35
CA ASP A 18 1.51 1.67 -5.22
C ASP A 18 0.75 0.37 -4.95
N ILE A 19 -0.30 0.39 -4.12
CA ILE A 19 -1.19 -0.75 -3.91
C ILE A 19 -1.84 -1.17 -5.23
N VAL A 20 -2.35 -0.21 -6.02
CA VAL A 20 -2.94 -0.48 -7.33
C VAL A 20 -1.92 -1.08 -8.30
N ARG A 21 -0.67 -0.59 -8.30
CA ARG A 21 0.41 -1.14 -9.11
C ARG A 21 0.73 -2.58 -8.72
N LEU A 22 0.81 -2.89 -7.43
CA LEU A 22 1.04 -4.25 -6.95
C LEU A 22 -0.07 -5.20 -7.40
N GLN A 23 -1.34 -4.83 -7.18
CA GLN A 23 -2.49 -5.65 -7.59
C GLN A 23 -2.48 -5.92 -9.09
N LYS A 24 -2.25 -4.89 -9.91
CA LYS A 24 -2.14 -5.05 -11.35
C LYS A 24 -0.95 -5.93 -11.75
N GLY A 25 0.21 -5.78 -11.08
CA GLY A 25 1.37 -6.62 -11.32
C GLY A 25 1.12 -8.11 -11.04
N ILE A 26 0.34 -8.40 -9.99
CA ILE A 26 -0.10 -9.77 -9.66
C ILE A 26 -1.01 -10.31 -10.76
N GLU A 27 -2.01 -9.54 -11.22
CA GLU A 27 -2.91 -9.92 -12.31
C GLU A 27 -2.16 -10.17 -13.63
N ASP A 28 -1.22 -9.28 -13.96
CA ASP A 28 -0.42 -9.34 -15.19
C ASP A 28 0.73 -10.36 -15.12
N ASN A 29 0.94 -11.04 -13.97
CA ASN A 29 2.04 -11.99 -13.73
C ASN A 29 3.42 -11.42 -14.09
N VAL A 30 3.69 -10.19 -13.67
CA VAL A 30 4.98 -9.53 -13.96
C VAL A 30 6.13 -10.22 -13.24
N ASN A 31 7.33 -10.13 -13.80
CA ASN A 31 8.53 -10.76 -13.25
C ASN A 31 9.24 -9.95 -12.14
N TYR A 32 8.74 -8.76 -11.81
CA TYR A 32 9.30 -7.82 -10.83
C TYR A 32 8.36 -7.59 -9.63
N LEU A 33 7.60 -8.61 -9.23
CA LEU A 33 6.68 -8.50 -8.09
C LEU A 33 7.38 -8.10 -6.80
N ASP A 34 8.61 -8.57 -6.59
CA ASP A 34 9.47 -8.19 -5.47
C ASP A 34 9.66 -6.68 -5.36
N CYS A 35 9.95 -6.02 -6.48
CA CYS A 35 10.03 -4.55 -6.53
C CYS A 35 8.69 -3.90 -6.14
N LEU A 36 7.56 -4.44 -6.60
CA LEU A 36 6.25 -3.87 -6.27
C LEU A 36 5.88 -4.04 -4.79
N TYR A 37 6.26 -5.16 -4.18
CA TYR A 37 6.11 -5.37 -2.73
C TYR A 37 6.97 -4.38 -1.94
N ASP A 38 8.22 -4.15 -2.35
CA ASP A 38 9.12 -3.19 -1.70
C ASP A 38 8.59 -1.76 -1.78
N GLU A 39 8.02 -1.35 -2.92
CA GLU A 39 7.39 -0.03 -3.07
C GLU A 39 6.19 0.14 -2.12
N VAL A 40 5.28 -0.83 -2.05
CA VAL A 40 4.15 -0.78 -1.11
C VAL A 40 4.64 -0.74 0.34
N GLN A 41 5.64 -1.55 0.67
CA GLN A 41 6.26 -1.55 1.99
C GLN A 41 6.91 -0.19 2.32
N GLY A 42 7.61 0.42 1.38
CA GLY A 42 8.18 1.76 1.51
C GLY A 42 7.11 2.83 1.75
N SER A 43 6.03 2.80 0.95
CA SER A 43 4.92 3.75 1.06
C SER A 43 4.12 3.60 2.36
N ILE A 44 3.94 2.39 2.89
CA ILE A 44 3.34 2.17 4.22
C ILE A 44 4.21 2.82 5.29
N ASN A 45 5.53 2.58 5.25
CA ASN A 45 6.47 3.17 6.21
C ASN A 45 6.43 4.69 6.15
N LEU A 46 6.50 5.27 4.94
CA LEU A 46 6.46 6.72 4.76
C LEU A 46 5.16 7.32 5.31
N ALA A 47 4.00 6.72 4.99
CA ALA A 47 2.72 7.19 5.49
C ALA A 47 2.62 7.15 7.03
N TYR A 48 3.21 6.14 7.67
CA TYR A 48 3.28 6.04 9.11
C TYR A 48 4.20 7.11 9.72
N TYR A 49 5.41 7.28 9.18
CA TYR A 49 6.37 8.27 9.68
C TYR A 49 5.93 9.72 9.42
N ASP A 50 5.15 9.97 8.36
CA ASP A 50 4.51 11.27 8.08
C ASP A 50 3.21 11.49 8.87
N HIS A 51 2.87 10.59 9.81
CA HIS A 51 1.67 10.64 10.64
C HIS A 51 0.35 10.68 9.85
N CYS A 52 0.34 10.18 8.61
CA CYS A 52 -0.86 10.08 7.78
C CYS A 52 -1.73 8.90 8.17
N ILE A 53 -1.13 7.84 8.73
CA ILE A 53 -1.81 6.64 9.23
C ILE A 53 -1.24 6.24 10.60
N SER A 54 -2.03 5.54 11.40
CA SER A 54 -1.58 4.96 12.67
C SER A 54 -0.72 3.71 12.45
N TRP A 55 -0.06 3.25 13.52
CA TRP A 55 0.66 1.98 13.48
C TRP A 55 -0.27 0.80 13.19
N GLU A 56 -1.47 0.78 13.79
CA GLU A 56 -2.48 -0.26 13.56
C GLU A 56 -2.96 -0.28 12.11
N GLN A 57 -3.15 0.89 11.51
CA GLN A 57 -3.50 1.03 10.09
C GLN A 57 -2.35 0.53 9.19
N ALA A 58 -1.10 0.83 9.55
CA ALA A 58 0.06 0.30 8.82
C ALA A 58 0.13 -1.23 8.90
N GLU A 59 -0.14 -1.83 10.07
CA GLU A 59 -0.20 -3.29 10.24
C GLU A 59 -1.37 -3.93 9.48
N GLU A 60 -2.54 -3.28 9.45
CA GLU A 60 -3.69 -3.74 8.65
C GLU A 60 -3.33 -3.79 7.16
N LEU A 61 -2.66 -2.74 6.65
CA LEU A 61 -2.21 -2.68 5.25
C LEU A 61 -1.20 -3.78 4.93
N ARG A 62 -0.20 -4.00 5.80
CA ARG A 62 0.78 -5.09 5.60
C ARG A 62 0.07 -6.43 5.50
N LYS A 63 -0.74 -6.79 6.49
CA LYS A 63 -1.46 -8.08 6.52
C LYS A 63 -2.35 -8.31 5.29
N LYS A 64 -2.84 -7.23 4.68
CA LYS A 64 -3.76 -7.29 3.55
C LYS A 64 -3.05 -7.38 2.20
N TYR A 65 -1.91 -6.70 2.03
CA TYR A 65 -1.27 -6.54 0.73
C TYR A 65 0.14 -7.16 0.64
N LEU A 66 0.79 -7.50 1.76
CA LEU A 66 2.14 -8.09 1.85
C LEU A 66 2.10 -9.45 2.55
#